data_AF-A0AAE1EGM0-F1
#
_entry.id   AF-A0AAE1EGM0-F1
#
_cell.length_a   1.000
_cell.length_b   1.000
_cell.length_c   1.000
_cell.angle_alpha   90.00
_cell.angle_beta   90.00
_cell.angle_gamma   90.00
#
_symmetry.space_group_name_H-M   'P 1'
#
loop_
_entity.id
_entity.type
_entity.pdbx_description
1 polymer ?
#
loop_
_entity_poly.entity_id
_entity_poly.type
_entity_poly.pdbx_seq_one_letter_code
_entity_poly.pdbx_strand_id
1 'polypeptide(L)'
;MVRDDSVMVVMMVRDDSVMVVVMVRDDSVVVVMMVTDDSVVVVMMVRDVSVVVVMVVVRNVSVVVMVVVRDDSVVVVMVVVRNVSVVVVVMVVRDDSVVVVMMVRDDSVVMVVLVLTRDDSNTKNLRMIRVTVVRKMRIQTIKGKLLGAGLVMGVLYFLNLVYLPPRCPTLSPPSTQQPQISSQPELVYTKWWQKFLCKSGRPSTSDIRLPRLIYDVLPRKNDNNVFLLDTACNTHPRYRDWCAAESWARHNPDLDVWYLFTSLTADDSDNLLTLLLHQYSNLKVATVDLDKIFHDTPLESFFKSNIWRGPDTWPVQVLSNMLRVLVLWYWGGVYTDTDAISVKTLDVPINAVSLEVKGSINNAFLSFTAHNPILLKIMEDISKNFKPSVWASSGPKVITRVMRNECKNDSKLEMIHGNPQSCNNITIYPIRFFSPIDYTKFQDYFAKGNGKNFKNDFNSSYLVHFWNNKSKKLPVSQDSESIYDVAAQKYCPVTYQRATLRSNYY
;
A
#
# COMPACT_ATOMS: atom_id res chain seq x y z
N MET A 1 27.82 23.17 -36.81
CA MET A 1 26.63 22.30 -36.71
C MET A 1 26.93 21.28 -35.62
N VAL A 2 26.49 21.54 -34.38
CA VAL A 2 26.68 20.63 -33.23
C VAL A 2 25.30 20.09 -32.92
N ARG A 3 25.16 18.75 -32.94
CA ARG A 3 23.91 18.01 -32.73
C ARG A 3 23.42 18.15 -31.28
N ASP A 4 22.13 17.92 -31.08
CA ASP A 4 21.34 18.01 -29.83
C ASP A 4 21.74 17.01 -28.72
N ASP A 5 22.98 16.51 -28.71
CA ASP A 5 23.55 15.64 -27.66
C ASP A 5 25.03 16.03 -27.45
N SER A 6 25.28 17.23 -26.90
CA SER A 6 26.65 17.78 -26.83
C SER A 6 27.32 17.49 -25.48
N VAL A 7 28.37 16.66 -25.49
CA VAL A 7 29.28 16.44 -24.35
C VAL A 7 30.51 17.33 -24.52
N MET A 8 30.75 18.22 -23.56
CA MET A 8 31.97 19.03 -23.52
C MET A 8 32.93 18.46 -22.48
N VAL A 9 34.13 18.09 -22.94
CA VAL A 9 35.23 17.64 -22.06
C VAL A 9 36.32 18.69 -22.11
N VAL A 10 36.67 19.25 -20.95
CA VAL A 10 37.80 20.16 -20.77
C VAL A 10 38.83 19.45 -19.90
N MET A 11 40.02 19.23 -20.44
CA MET A 11 41.15 18.68 -19.71
C MET A 11 42.21 19.76 -19.53
N MET A 12 42.60 19.99 -18.29
CA MET A 12 43.69 20.89 -17.91
C MET A 12 44.74 20.07 -17.19
N VAL A 13 45.99 20.12 -17.67
CA VAL A 13 47.13 19.45 -17.05
C VAL A 13 48.11 20.51 -16.60
N ARG A 14 48.53 20.45 -15.35
CA ARG A 14 49.53 21.35 -14.78
C ARG A 14 50.40 20.59 -13.79
N ASP A 15 51.70 20.57 -14.07
CA ASP A 15 52.72 19.86 -13.28
C ASP A 15 52.25 18.41 -13.03
N ASP A 16 52.11 18.02 -11.76
CA ASP A 16 51.68 16.69 -11.31
C ASP A 16 50.17 16.59 -11.04
N SER A 17 49.37 17.47 -11.67
CA SER A 17 47.92 17.51 -11.50
C SER A 17 47.16 17.54 -12.81
N VAL A 18 46.04 16.81 -12.85
CA VAL A 18 45.13 16.71 -13.99
C VAL A 18 43.72 17.05 -13.53
N MET A 19 43.12 18.08 -14.11
CA MET A 19 41.71 18.40 -13.95
C MET A 19 40.95 18.04 -15.22
N VAL A 20 39.89 17.25 -15.09
CA VAL A 20 38.95 16.92 -16.17
C VAL A 20 37.57 17.43 -15.77
N VAL A 21 37.00 18.30 -16.58
CA VAL A 21 35.62 18.78 -16.44
C VAL A 21 34.81 18.22 -17.60
N VAL A 22 33.79 17.44 -17.28
CA VAL A 22 32.81 16.92 -18.24
C VAL A 22 31.48 17.61 -17.97
N MET A 23 30.95 18.28 -18.98
CA MET A 23 29.63 18.89 -18.96
C MET A 23 28.75 18.25 -20.03
N VAL A 24 27.60 17.73 -19.62
CA VAL A 24 26.57 17.20 -20.53
C VAL A 24 25.43 18.20 -20.56
N ARG A 25 25.20 18.82 -21.71
CA ARG A 25 24.36 20.03 -21.82
C ARG A 25 22.86 19.73 -21.68
N ASP A 26 22.44 18.50 -21.95
CA ASP A 26 21.04 18.06 -21.98
C ASP A 26 20.60 17.24 -20.74
N ASP A 27 21.57 16.75 -19.94
CA ASP A 27 21.30 15.97 -18.70
C ASP A 27 21.59 16.75 -17.40
N SER A 28 21.97 18.04 -17.50
CA SER A 28 22.31 18.90 -16.36
C SER A 28 23.36 18.31 -15.39
N VAL A 29 24.24 17.43 -15.88
CA VAL A 29 25.32 16.78 -15.12
C VAL A 29 26.64 17.50 -15.38
N VAL A 30 27.33 17.85 -14.29
CA VAL A 30 28.71 18.35 -14.31
C VAL A 30 29.58 17.41 -13.50
N VAL A 31 30.62 16.84 -14.10
CA VAL A 31 31.64 16.04 -13.41
C VAL A 31 32.96 16.77 -13.45
N VAL A 32 33.55 17.04 -12.30
CA VAL A 32 34.89 17.60 -12.14
C VAL A 32 35.75 16.56 -11.46
N MET A 33 36.72 16.01 -12.17
CA MET A 33 37.75 15.14 -11.61
C MET A 33 39.05 15.94 -11.49
N MET A 34 39.66 15.93 -10.32
CA MET A 34 41.00 16.45 -10.07
C MET A 34 41.86 15.31 -9.57
N VAL A 35 42.95 15.04 -10.26
CA VAL A 35 43.97 14.06 -9.89
C VAL A 35 45.22 14.83 -9.53
N THR A 36 45.82 14.48 -8.40
CA THR A 36 47.14 14.92 -7.95
C THR A 36 47.94 13.68 -7.58
N ASP A 37 49.24 13.81 -7.35
CA ASP A 37 50.07 12.70 -6.92
C ASP A 37 49.54 11.94 -5.71
N ASP A 38 48.94 12.65 -4.75
CA ASP A 38 48.52 12.06 -3.48
C ASP A 38 46.99 11.94 -3.32
N SER A 39 46.20 12.50 -4.22
CA SER A 39 44.75 12.46 -4.10
C SER A 39 43.99 12.53 -5.42
N VAL A 40 42.83 11.89 -5.45
CA VAL A 40 41.84 12.00 -6.52
C VAL A 40 40.55 12.54 -5.93
N VAL A 41 40.08 13.68 -6.42
CA VAL A 41 38.81 14.29 -6.05
C VAL A 41 37.88 14.23 -7.25
N VAL A 42 36.68 13.68 -7.08
CA VAL A 42 35.63 13.66 -8.10
C VAL A 42 34.41 14.35 -7.52
N VAL A 43 33.98 15.43 -8.16
CA VAL A 43 32.75 16.16 -7.84
C VAL A 43 31.77 15.95 -8.98
N MET A 44 30.66 15.28 -8.72
CA MET A 44 29.54 15.17 -9.65
C MET A 44 28.38 16.01 -9.13
N MET A 45 27.89 16.94 -9.94
CA MET A 45 26.69 17.72 -9.67
C MET A 45 25.63 17.34 -10.69
N VAL A 46 24.43 17.02 -10.22
CA VAL A 46 23.27 16.76 -11.08
C VAL A 46 22.21 17.79 -10.72
N ARG A 47 21.99 18.80 -11.58
CA ARG A 47 21.13 19.94 -11.23
C ARG A 47 19.64 19.56 -11.13
N ASP A 48 19.15 18.64 -11.95
CA ASP A 48 17.72 18.31 -12.02
C ASP A 48 17.20 17.47 -10.86
N VAL A 49 18.12 16.92 -10.05
CA VAL A 49 17.80 16.15 -8.84
C VAL A 49 18.48 16.70 -7.60
N SER A 50 19.06 17.91 -7.68
CA SER A 50 19.65 18.60 -6.54
C SER A 50 20.69 17.77 -5.77
N VAL A 51 21.38 16.83 -6.43
CA VAL A 51 22.39 15.95 -5.81
C VAL A 51 23.79 16.42 -6.15
N VAL A 52 24.62 16.57 -5.12
CA VAL A 52 26.07 16.77 -5.25
C VAL A 52 26.78 15.58 -4.60
N VAL A 53 27.56 14.85 -5.38
CA VAL A 53 28.43 13.76 -4.91
C VAL A 53 29.87 14.23 -4.97
N VAL A 54 30.56 14.24 -3.83
CA VAL A 54 31.98 14.53 -3.72
C VAL A 54 32.68 13.26 -3.23
N MET A 55 33.51 12.67 -4.07
CA MET A 55 34.39 11.56 -3.71
C MET A 55 35.82 12.09 -3.60
N VAL A 56 36.45 11.89 -2.45
CA VAL A 56 37.87 12.19 -2.23
C VAL A 56 38.57 10.88 -1.88
N VAL A 57 39.54 10.51 -2.69
CA VAL A 57 40.42 9.37 -2.48
C VAL A 57 41.81 9.91 -2.20
N VAL A 58 42.28 9.79 -0.97
CA VAL A 58 43.67 10.14 -0.63
C VAL A 58 44.50 8.87 -0.63
N ARG A 59 45.68 8.89 -1.27
CA ARG A 59 46.61 7.78 -1.24
C ARG A 59 46.89 7.40 0.23
N ASN A 60 46.85 6.09 0.48
CA ASN A 60 47.26 5.43 1.72
C ASN A 60 46.42 5.58 3.01
N VAL A 61 45.29 6.30 3.09
CA VAL A 61 44.53 6.34 4.38
C VAL A 61 43.00 6.32 4.27
N SER A 62 42.35 7.07 3.36
CA SER A 62 40.90 7.31 3.48
C SER A 62 40.19 7.58 2.14
N VAL A 63 39.02 6.95 1.97
CA VAL A 63 38.02 7.32 0.94
C VAL A 63 36.88 8.05 1.64
N VAL A 64 36.63 9.30 1.26
CA VAL A 64 35.50 10.09 1.74
C VAL A 64 34.50 10.25 0.60
N VAL A 65 33.28 9.77 0.79
CA VAL A 65 32.16 10.01 -0.14
C VAL A 65 31.14 10.87 0.59
N MET A 66 30.97 12.10 0.14
CA MET A 66 29.94 13.02 0.61
C MET A 66 28.84 13.09 -0.44
N VAL A 67 27.61 12.80 -0.05
CA VAL A 67 26.41 13.00 -0.87
C VAL A 67 25.56 14.06 -0.19
N VAL A 68 25.35 15.18 -0.87
CA VAL A 68 24.51 16.30 -0.41
C VAL A 68 23.29 16.37 -1.32
N VAL A 69 22.09 16.26 -0.74
CA VAL A 69 20.82 16.43 -1.47
C VAL A 69 20.17 17.74 -1.02
N ARG A 70 20.06 18.71 -1.93
CA ARG A 70 19.71 20.11 -1.62
C ARG A 70 18.24 20.30 -1.23
N ASP A 71 17.34 19.43 -1.68
CA ASP A 71 15.89 19.59 -1.47
C ASP A 71 15.33 18.83 -0.25
N ASP A 72 16.04 17.79 0.23
CA ASP A 72 15.64 16.98 1.41
C ASP A 72 16.51 17.23 2.65
N SER A 73 17.47 18.16 2.60
CA SER A 73 18.36 18.51 3.71
C SER A 73 19.09 17.29 4.34
N VAL A 74 19.45 16.31 3.51
CA VAL A 74 20.21 15.12 3.92
C VAL A 74 21.66 15.24 3.44
N VAL A 75 22.60 15.16 4.38
CA VAL A 75 24.03 15.04 4.10
C VAL A 75 24.51 13.67 4.57
N VAL A 76 24.90 12.81 3.63
CA VAL A 76 25.54 11.53 3.95
C VAL A 76 27.04 11.65 3.74
N VAL A 77 27.81 11.49 4.81
CA VAL A 77 29.28 11.41 4.75
C VAL A 77 29.69 9.98 5.09
N MET A 78 30.17 9.25 4.10
CA MET A 78 30.81 7.96 4.29
C MET A 78 32.33 8.15 4.31
N VAL A 79 32.98 7.74 5.40
CA VAL A 79 34.44 7.69 5.50
C VAL A 79 34.88 6.25 5.68
N VAL A 80 35.66 5.75 4.72
CA VAL A 80 36.24 4.40 4.74
C VAL A 80 37.74 4.54 5.01
N VAL A 81 38.20 4.05 6.16
CA VAL A 81 39.63 4.11 6.55
C VAL A 81 40.26 2.73 6.34
N ARG A 82 41.18 2.61 5.38
CA ARG A 82 41.74 1.31 4.95
C ARG A 82 42.53 0.57 6.05
N ASN A 83 43.11 1.28 7.02
CA ASN A 83 44.00 0.68 8.03
C ASN A 83 43.31 0.28 9.36
N VAL A 84 42.03 0.60 9.54
CA VAL A 84 41.32 0.33 10.80
C VAL A 84 40.01 -0.46 10.57
N SER A 85 39.70 -0.81 9.31
CA SER A 85 38.44 -1.47 8.92
C SER A 85 37.17 -0.69 9.32
N VAL A 86 37.27 0.57 9.76
CA VAL A 86 36.12 1.37 10.19
C VAL A 86 35.43 2.05 9.00
N VAL A 87 34.10 1.95 8.93
CA VAL A 87 33.25 2.68 7.97
C VAL A 87 32.29 3.60 8.74
N VAL A 88 32.62 4.88 8.81
CA VAL A 88 31.75 5.86 9.47
C VAL A 88 30.73 6.37 8.46
N VAL A 89 29.44 6.27 8.75
CA VAL A 89 28.35 6.78 7.89
C VAL A 89 27.57 7.84 8.68
N VAL A 90 27.98 9.10 8.55
CA VAL A 90 27.26 10.20 9.18
C VAL A 90 26.10 10.60 8.29
N MET A 91 24.86 10.50 8.78
CA MET A 91 23.67 10.96 8.09
C MET A 91 23.09 12.15 8.85
N VAL A 92 23.22 13.34 8.31
CA VAL A 92 22.63 14.55 8.90
C VAL A 92 21.35 14.84 8.15
N VAL A 93 20.21 14.76 8.84
CA VAL A 93 18.88 15.16 8.32
C VAL A 93 18.50 16.46 9.06
N ARG A 94 17.83 17.41 8.41
CA ARG A 94 17.33 18.59 9.14
C ARG A 94 16.39 18.15 10.27
N ASP A 95 16.52 18.85 11.39
CA ASP A 95 15.76 18.73 12.64
C ASP A 95 16.07 17.51 13.55
N ASP A 96 16.70 16.44 13.04
CA ASP A 96 17.25 15.34 13.84
C ASP A 96 18.59 14.83 13.27
N SER A 97 19.66 14.82 14.08
CA SER A 97 20.98 14.35 13.64
C SER A 97 21.17 12.87 13.97
N VAL A 98 21.05 11.97 12.98
CA VAL A 98 21.27 10.52 13.15
C VAL A 98 22.68 10.13 12.72
N VAL A 99 23.61 10.01 13.66
CA VAL A 99 24.97 9.57 13.38
C VAL A 99 25.04 8.04 13.44
N VAL A 100 25.29 7.37 12.31
CA VAL A 100 25.46 5.91 12.26
C VAL A 100 26.94 5.56 12.10
N VAL A 101 27.57 5.09 13.17
CA VAL A 101 28.97 4.65 13.13
C VAL A 101 28.99 3.14 12.96
N MET A 102 29.45 2.64 11.80
CA MET A 102 29.67 1.21 11.57
C MET A 102 31.18 0.90 11.70
N MET A 103 31.59 0.32 12.82
CA MET A 103 32.96 -0.17 12.96
C MET A 103 33.02 -1.61 12.49
N VAL A 104 33.79 -1.89 11.44
CA VAL A 104 34.14 -3.25 11.05
C VAL A 104 35.57 -3.50 11.55
N ARG A 105 35.85 -4.62 12.21
CA ARG A 105 37.22 -4.98 12.58
C ARG A 105 37.38 -6.49 12.54
N ASP A 106 38.35 -6.91 11.73
CA ASP A 106 38.83 -8.29 11.51
C ASP A 106 37.70 -9.27 11.14
N ASP A 107 36.89 -9.71 12.13
CA ASP A 107 35.78 -10.66 11.95
C ASP A 107 34.47 -10.21 12.64
N SER A 108 34.34 -8.93 12.97
CA SER A 108 33.16 -8.39 13.65
C SER A 108 32.70 -7.04 13.11
N VAL A 109 31.39 -6.90 12.95
CA VAL A 109 30.71 -5.62 12.66
C VAL A 109 30.04 -5.15 13.94
N VAL A 110 30.36 -3.93 14.37
CA VAL A 110 29.70 -3.22 15.45
C VAL A 110 29.02 -2.00 14.83
N MET A 111 27.69 -2.05 14.76
CA MET A 111 26.87 -0.90 14.38
C MET A 111 26.47 -0.14 15.64
N VAL A 112 26.88 1.12 15.70
CA VAL A 112 26.50 2.08 16.74
C VAL A 112 25.63 3.14 16.08
N VAL A 113 24.34 3.12 16.38
CA VAL A 113 23.42 4.18 15.97
C VAL A 113 23.32 5.18 17.12
N LEU A 114 23.73 6.43 16.86
CA LEU A 114 23.62 7.56 17.77
C LEU A 114 22.55 8.51 17.22
N VAL A 115 21.44 8.65 17.93
CA VAL A 115 20.44 9.68 17.63
C VAL A 115 20.73 10.89 18.51
N LEU A 116 21.11 12.01 17.87
CA LEU A 116 21.36 13.30 18.50
C LEU A 116 20.24 14.24 18.08
N THR A 117 19.47 14.74 19.04
CA THR A 117 18.46 15.77 18.78
C THR A 117 18.95 17.10 19.35
N ARG A 118 18.45 18.20 18.78
CA ARG A 118 18.75 19.55 19.23
C ARG A 118 17.71 19.93 20.29
N ASP A 119 18.17 20.32 21.46
CA ASP A 119 17.28 20.79 22.53
C ASP A 119 16.84 22.23 22.19
N ASP A 120 15.53 22.48 22.11
CA ASP A 120 14.94 23.80 21.77
C ASP A 120 15.19 24.87 22.86
N SER A 121 15.81 24.48 23.97
CA SER A 121 16.18 25.37 25.08
C SER A 121 17.54 26.03 24.90
N ASN A 122 17.67 26.90 23.88
CA ASN A 122 18.68 27.96 23.71
C ASN A 122 20.18 27.63 24.01
N THR A 123 20.56 26.35 24.04
CA THR A 123 21.93 25.89 24.18
C THR A 123 22.23 24.94 23.04
N LYS A 124 23.33 25.18 22.32
CA LYS A 124 23.80 24.35 21.19
C LYS A 124 24.34 22.97 21.66
N ASN A 125 23.66 22.32 22.60
CA ASN A 125 24.08 21.05 23.15
C ASN A 125 23.30 19.92 22.45
N LEU A 126 24.03 19.04 21.75
CA LEU A 126 23.50 17.81 21.20
C LEU A 126 23.33 16.80 22.35
N ARG A 127 22.14 16.25 22.53
CA ARG A 127 21.90 15.23 23.56
C ARG A 127 21.83 13.85 22.93
N MET A 128 22.64 12.92 23.43
CA MET A 128 22.59 11.52 23.03
C MET A 128 21.35 10.87 23.66
N ILE A 129 20.34 10.55 22.84
CA ILE A 129 19.08 9.97 23.33
C ILE A 129 19.17 8.45 23.41
N ARG A 130 19.83 7.83 22.43
CA ARG A 130 19.83 6.37 22.30
C ARG A 130 21.12 5.88 21.65
N VAL A 131 21.77 4.94 22.31
CA VAL A 131 22.85 4.12 21.75
C VAL A 131 22.31 2.72 21.56
N THR A 132 22.24 2.25 20.31
CA THR A 132 21.88 0.86 20.03
C THR A 132 23.10 0.15 19.45
N VAL A 133 23.61 -0.84 20.18
CA VAL A 133 24.68 -1.72 19.72
C VAL A 133 24.05 -2.95 19.09
N VAL A 134 24.16 -3.11 17.78
CA VAL A 134 23.68 -4.31 17.09
C VAL A 134 24.77 -5.38 17.16
N ARG A 135 24.37 -6.56 17.65
CA ARG A 135 25.14 -7.78 17.99
C ARG A 135 26.35 -8.09 17.08
N LYS A 136 27.43 -8.62 17.67
CA LYS A 136 28.64 -9.14 17.00
C LYS A 136 28.28 -10.24 15.99
N MET A 137 28.34 -9.95 14.70
CA MET A 137 28.27 -10.96 13.62
C MET A 137 29.68 -11.43 13.25
N ARG A 138 29.91 -12.75 13.29
CA ARG A 138 31.15 -13.38 12.79
C ARG A 138 31.05 -13.52 11.27
N ILE A 139 31.97 -12.89 10.53
CA ILE A 139 32.07 -13.04 9.07
C ILE A 139 32.99 -14.24 8.79
N GLN A 140 32.57 -15.21 7.97
CA GLN A 140 33.50 -16.21 7.44
C GLN A 140 34.33 -15.55 6.33
N THR A 141 35.63 -15.38 6.57
CA THR A 141 36.58 -14.78 5.64
C THR A 141 36.62 -15.50 4.29
N ILE A 142 36.18 -14.82 3.23
CA ILE A 142 36.69 -15.06 1.88
C ILE A 142 38.05 -14.35 1.83
N LYS A 143 39.12 -15.12 1.62
CA LYS A 143 40.49 -14.62 1.57
C LYS A 143 40.61 -13.46 0.57
N GLY A 144 40.97 -12.29 1.09
CA GLY A 144 41.82 -11.32 0.43
C GLY A 144 41.19 -10.43 -0.64
N LYS A 145 41.22 -9.11 -0.37
CA LYS A 145 41.18 -7.99 -1.33
C LYS A 145 39.85 -7.52 -1.94
N LEU A 146 38.67 -7.99 -1.50
CA LEU A 146 37.38 -7.44 -1.97
C LEU A 146 36.48 -6.78 -0.90
N LEU A 147 37.00 -6.50 0.30
CA LEU A 147 36.18 -5.92 1.38
C LEU A 147 35.80 -4.44 1.15
N GLY A 148 36.61 -3.66 0.43
CA GLY A 148 36.36 -2.23 0.25
C GLY A 148 35.18 -1.89 -0.67
N ALA A 149 35.04 -2.58 -1.80
CA ALA A 149 33.94 -2.33 -2.75
C ALA A 149 32.62 -2.96 -2.30
N GLY A 150 32.67 -4.13 -1.65
CA GLY A 150 31.50 -4.83 -1.14
C GLY A 150 30.79 -4.09 0.00
N LEU A 151 31.55 -3.40 0.87
CA LEU A 151 30.98 -2.61 1.97
C LEU A 151 30.32 -1.32 1.49
N VAL A 152 30.92 -0.62 0.52
CA VAL A 152 30.35 0.62 -0.05
C VAL A 152 29.07 0.31 -0.82
N MET A 153 29.05 -0.76 -1.63
CA MET A 153 27.84 -1.22 -2.32
C MET A 153 26.78 -1.75 -1.35
N GLY A 154 27.18 -2.45 -0.29
CA GLY A 154 26.27 -2.94 0.75
C GLY A 154 25.58 -1.82 1.51
N VAL A 155 26.29 -0.74 1.83
CA VAL A 155 25.73 0.44 2.51
C VAL A 155 24.91 1.31 1.55
N LEU A 156 25.30 1.46 0.28
CA LEU A 156 24.47 2.12 -0.75
C LEU A 156 23.16 1.36 -1.00
N TYR A 157 23.21 0.03 -0.99
CA TYR A 157 22.01 -0.82 -1.08
C TYR A 157 21.14 -0.67 0.17
N PHE A 158 21.75 -0.57 1.35
CA PHE A 158 21.04 -0.32 2.61
C PHE A 158 20.43 1.08 2.65
N LEU A 159 21.10 2.12 2.12
CA LEU A 159 20.55 3.47 1.99
C LEU A 159 19.42 3.53 0.95
N ASN A 160 19.51 2.76 -0.15
CA ASN A 160 18.42 2.59 -1.12
C ASN A 160 17.18 1.91 -0.51
N LEU A 161 17.39 1.00 0.45
CA LEU A 161 16.31 0.34 1.19
C LEU A 161 15.64 1.24 2.23
N VAL A 162 16.30 2.32 2.66
CA VAL A 162 15.82 3.18 3.77
C VAL A 162 15.32 4.55 3.28
N TYR A 163 15.80 5.12 2.16
CA TYR A 163 15.48 6.52 1.82
C TYR A 163 15.42 6.93 0.33
N LEU A 164 14.91 6.12 -0.60
CA LEU A 164 14.45 6.68 -1.89
C LEU A 164 13.09 6.13 -2.34
N PRO A 165 12.06 6.98 -2.51
CA PRO A 165 10.91 6.62 -3.33
C PRO A 165 11.36 6.50 -4.80
N PRO A 166 10.72 5.66 -5.61
CA PRO A 166 11.05 5.57 -7.03
C PRO A 166 10.80 6.92 -7.71
N ARG A 167 11.82 7.46 -8.39
CA ARG A 167 11.72 8.65 -9.23
C ARG A 167 10.68 8.42 -10.33
N CYS A 168 9.70 9.31 -10.42
CA CYS A 168 8.84 9.46 -11.58
C CYS A 168 9.68 9.85 -12.81
N PRO A 169 9.40 9.32 -14.01
CA PRO A 169 9.93 9.90 -15.23
C PRO A 169 9.26 11.26 -15.47
N THR A 170 10.06 12.31 -15.56
CA THR A 170 9.64 13.66 -15.92
C THR A 170 9.24 13.70 -17.39
N LEU A 171 7.99 14.11 -17.65
CA LEU A 171 7.49 14.48 -18.97
C LEU A 171 8.25 15.72 -19.48
N SER A 172 8.86 15.61 -20.65
CA SER A 172 9.32 16.75 -21.44
C SER A 172 8.13 17.53 -22.03
N PRO A 173 8.25 18.85 -22.25
CA PRO A 173 7.18 19.67 -22.83
C PRO A 173 6.94 19.30 -24.31
N PRO A 174 5.72 19.51 -24.85
CA PRO A 174 5.37 19.03 -26.17
C PRO A 174 6.14 19.80 -27.25
N SER A 175 6.91 19.06 -28.05
CA SER A 175 7.36 19.52 -29.36
C SER A 175 6.13 19.69 -30.26
N THR A 176 6.01 20.86 -30.87
CA THR A 176 5.07 21.14 -31.95
C THR A 176 5.46 20.35 -33.20
N GLN A 177 5.07 19.07 -33.23
CA GLN A 177 5.06 18.26 -34.44
C GLN A 177 3.73 17.51 -34.49
N GLN A 178 3.09 17.55 -35.66
CA GLN A 178 1.79 16.93 -35.92
C GLN A 178 1.79 15.46 -35.45
N PRO A 179 0.71 14.99 -34.79
CA PRO A 179 0.71 13.68 -34.16
C PRO A 179 0.73 12.57 -35.22
N GLN A 180 1.87 11.89 -35.34
CA GLN A 180 1.85 10.51 -35.78
C GLN A 180 1.34 9.64 -34.62
N ILE A 181 0.35 8.81 -34.93
CA ILE A 181 -0.31 7.89 -34.00
C ILE A 181 0.74 6.94 -33.41
N SER A 182 1.24 7.26 -32.23
CA SER A 182 2.06 6.37 -31.41
C SER A 182 1.13 5.59 -30.49
N SER A 183 1.02 4.30 -30.75
CA SER A 183 0.29 3.34 -29.92
C SER A 183 0.82 3.37 -28.48
N GLN A 184 -0.04 3.59 -27.49
CA GLN A 184 0.31 3.36 -26.08
C GLN A 184 0.91 1.96 -25.90
N PRO A 185 1.95 1.77 -25.05
CA PRO A 185 2.49 0.44 -24.80
C PRO A 185 1.37 -0.45 -24.26
N GLU A 186 1.13 -1.56 -24.95
CA GLU A 186 0.06 -2.50 -24.66
C GLU A 186 0.13 -2.91 -23.17
N LEU A 187 -0.97 -2.80 -22.45
CA LEU A 187 -1.07 -3.22 -21.05
C LEU A 187 -1.03 -4.76 -21.01
N VAL A 188 0.18 -5.33 -20.95
CA VAL A 188 0.38 -6.78 -21.01
C VAL A 188 0.22 -7.41 -19.63
N TYR A 189 -0.80 -8.25 -19.47
CA TYR A 189 -0.95 -9.17 -18.35
C TYR A 189 0.08 -10.30 -18.43
N THR A 190 1.19 -10.16 -17.71
CA THR A 190 2.32 -11.11 -17.76
C THR A 190 2.20 -12.22 -16.73
N LYS A 191 1.55 -11.97 -15.59
CA LYS A 191 1.48 -12.91 -14.46
C LYS A 191 0.40 -13.98 -14.66
N TRP A 192 0.63 -15.18 -14.13
CA TRP A 192 -0.30 -16.32 -14.29
C TRP A 192 -1.69 -16.02 -13.71
N TRP A 193 -1.75 -15.35 -12.55
CA TRP A 193 -3.02 -15.02 -11.90
C TRP A 193 -3.77 -13.93 -12.65
N GLN A 194 -3.05 -13.01 -13.30
CA GLN A 194 -3.67 -12.02 -14.19
C GLN A 194 -4.31 -12.71 -15.39
N LYS A 195 -3.60 -13.64 -16.05
CA LYS A 195 -4.17 -14.45 -17.14
C LYS A 195 -5.37 -15.28 -16.70
N PHE A 196 -5.39 -15.72 -15.45
CA PHE A 196 -6.50 -16.48 -14.87
C PHE A 196 -7.72 -15.61 -14.53
N LEU A 197 -7.53 -14.42 -13.96
CA LEU A 197 -8.63 -13.53 -13.53
C LEU A 197 -9.10 -12.61 -14.66
N CYS A 198 -8.18 -12.00 -15.41
CA CYS A 198 -8.41 -10.93 -16.37
C CYS A 198 -8.71 -11.47 -17.78
N LYS A 199 -9.56 -12.49 -17.89
CA LYS A 199 -9.81 -13.22 -19.16
C LYS A 199 -10.48 -12.38 -20.26
N SER A 200 -11.04 -11.22 -19.92
CA SER A 200 -12.00 -10.53 -20.79
C SER A 200 -11.80 -9.01 -20.94
N GLY A 201 -10.81 -8.40 -20.26
CA GLY A 201 -10.62 -6.95 -20.27
C GLY A 201 -9.46 -6.51 -21.15
N ARG A 202 -9.74 -5.98 -22.34
CA ARG A 202 -8.78 -5.07 -22.98
C ARG A 202 -9.00 -3.69 -22.36
N PRO A 203 -7.95 -3.05 -21.82
CA PRO A 203 -8.09 -1.70 -21.29
C PRO A 203 -8.60 -0.75 -22.38
N SER A 204 -9.59 0.06 -22.03
CA SER A 204 -10.12 1.11 -22.92
C SER A 204 -9.16 2.30 -22.95
N THR A 205 -9.29 3.16 -23.95
CA THR A 205 -8.56 4.45 -23.96
C THR A 205 -9.03 5.42 -22.86
N SER A 206 -10.22 5.19 -22.30
CA SER A 206 -10.79 5.92 -21.17
C SER A 206 -10.36 5.41 -19.79
N ASP A 207 -9.63 4.29 -19.75
CA ASP A 207 -9.23 3.66 -18.50
C ASP A 207 -8.12 4.45 -17.81
N ILE A 208 -8.27 4.67 -16.50
CA ILE A 208 -7.20 5.18 -15.64
C ILE A 208 -6.32 4.03 -15.18
N ARG A 209 -5.02 4.17 -15.37
CA ARG A 209 -4.03 3.24 -14.80
C ARG A 209 -3.92 3.45 -13.29
N LEU A 210 -4.11 2.38 -12.54
CA LEU A 210 -4.09 2.43 -11.08
C LEU A 210 -2.65 2.34 -10.54
N PRO A 211 -2.30 3.08 -9.47
CA PRO A 211 -1.03 2.90 -8.77
C PRO A 211 -0.99 1.50 -8.13
N ARG A 212 0.17 0.85 -8.11
CA ARG A 212 0.34 -0.48 -7.52
C ARG A 212 0.58 -0.37 -6.02
N LEU A 213 -0.23 -1.08 -5.26
CA LEU A 213 -0.05 -1.25 -3.83
C LEU A 213 1.33 -1.87 -3.54
N ILE A 214 1.98 -1.43 -2.45
CA ILE A 214 3.34 -1.79 -2.01
C ILE A 214 4.46 -1.18 -2.85
N TYR A 215 4.25 -0.90 -4.13
CA TYR A 215 5.28 -0.31 -5.01
C TYR A 215 5.16 1.21 -5.14
N ASP A 216 3.97 1.67 -5.54
CA ASP A 216 3.72 3.07 -5.90
C ASP A 216 2.97 3.77 -4.76
N VAL A 217 2.12 3.03 -4.02
CA VAL A 217 1.38 3.52 -2.84
C VAL A 217 1.42 2.50 -1.70
N LEU A 218 1.50 2.98 -0.45
CA LEU A 218 1.58 2.14 0.74
C LEU A 218 0.62 2.64 1.82
N PRO A 219 -0.34 1.82 2.27
CA PRO A 219 -1.16 2.15 3.43
C PRO A 219 -0.32 2.32 4.69
N ARG A 220 -0.74 3.26 5.54
CA ARG A 220 -0.09 3.46 6.84
C ARG A 220 -0.39 2.24 7.71
N LYS A 221 0.61 1.73 8.43
CA LYS A 221 0.40 0.64 9.37
C LYS A 221 -0.20 1.19 10.67
N ASN A 222 -1.49 1.46 10.63
CA ASN A 222 -2.28 1.98 11.73
C ASN A 222 -3.72 1.52 11.60
N ASP A 223 -4.51 1.83 12.61
CA ASP A 223 -5.89 1.38 12.70
C ASP A 223 -6.89 2.26 11.93
N ASN A 224 -6.40 3.23 11.14
CA ASN A 224 -7.23 4.23 10.46
C ASN A 224 -7.53 3.89 8.99
N ASN A 225 -7.27 2.67 8.55
CA ASN A 225 -7.54 2.25 7.17
C ASN A 225 -8.93 1.60 7.06
N VAL A 226 -9.61 1.84 5.94
CA VAL A 226 -10.79 1.07 5.50
C VAL A 226 -10.48 0.46 4.14
N PHE A 227 -10.63 -0.85 3.98
CA PHE A 227 -10.34 -1.55 2.73
C PHE A 227 -11.62 -2.11 2.10
N LEU A 228 -11.81 -1.80 0.81
CA LEU A 228 -12.77 -2.42 -0.10
C LEU A 228 -12.00 -3.12 -1.23
N LEU A 229 -12.51 -4.24 -1.72
CA LEU A 229 -11.78 -5.09 -2.67
C LEU A 229 -12.63 -5.48 -3.89
N ASP A 230 -12.15 -5.18 -5.09
CA ASP A 230 -12.58 -5.83 -6.33
C ASP A 230 -11.51 -6.82 -6.79
N THR A 231 -11.87 -8.10 -6.79
CA THR A 231 -10.93 -9.20 -7.04
C THR A 231 -11.23 -9.97 -8.33
N ALA A 232 -12.21 -9.50 -9.11
CA ALA A 232 -12.65 -10.14 -10.35
C ALA A 232 -11.84 -9.70 -11.57
N CYS A 233 -10.81 -8.87 -11.38
CA CYS A 233 -10.15 -8.12 -12.44
C CYS A 233 -11.16 -7.31 -13.27
N ASN A 234 -12.12 -6.70 -12.57
CA ASN A 234 -13.13 -5.85 -13.18
C ASN A 234 -12.54 -4.47 -13.48
N THR A 235 -12.55 -4.07 -14.75
CA THR A 235 -12.18 -2.70 -15.16
C THR A 235 -13.37 -1.75 -15.07
N HIS A 236 -14.62 -2.22 -14.97
CA HIS A 236 -15.82 -1.37 -14.95
C HIS A 236 -16.63 -1.65 -13.66
N PRO A 237 -16.21 -1.13 -12.50
CA PRO A 237 -16.97 -1.27 -11.26
C PRO A 237 -18.35 -0.67 -11.45
N ARG A 238 -19.39 -1.33 -10.93
CA ARG A 238 -20.74 -0.76 -11.02
C ARG A 238 -20.77 0.47 -10.13
N TYR A 239 -21.68 1.40 -10.42
CA TYR A 239 -21.93 2.50 -9.51
C TYR A 239 -22.25 2.02 -8.06
N ARG A 240 -22.73 0.78 -7.83
CA ARG A 240 -23.03 0.26 -6.48
C ARG A 240 -21.75 0.07 -5.69
N ASP A 241 -20.72 -0.39 -6.39
CA ASP A 241 -19.40 -0.61 -5.83
C ASP A 241 -18.72 0.73 -5.53
N TRP A 242 -18.84 1.72 -6.42
CA TRP A 242 -18.41 3.11 -6.16
C TRP A 242 -19.18 3.79 -5.03
N CYS A 243 -20.49 3.54 -4.92
CA CYS A 243 -21.32 4.11 -3.88
C CYS A 243 -20.87 3.66 -2.49
N ALA A 244 -20.44 2.39 -2.34
CA ALA A 244 -19.84 1.93 -1.10
C ALA A 244 -18.56 2.71 -0.77
N ALA A 245 -17.62 2.82 -1.71
CA ALA A 245 -16.37 3.55 -1.51
C ALA A 245 -16.61 5.04 -1.17
N GLU A 246 -17.50 5.71 -1.90
CA GLU A 246 -17.90 7.09 -1.63
C GLU A 246 -18.51 7.24 -0.23
N SER A 247 -19.43 6.36 0.15
CA SER A 247 -20.11 6.45 1.44
C SER A 247 -19.14 6.38 2.61
N TRP A 248 -18.14 5.50 2.52
CA TRP A 248 -17.07 5.39 3.51
C TRP A 248 -16.22 6.65 3.55
N ALA A 249 -15.77 7.13 2.40
CA ALA A 249 -14.91 8.32 2.32
C ALA A 249 -15.61 9.56 2.87
N ARG A 250 -16.91 9.72 2.56
CA ARG A 250 -17.73 10.85 2.98
C ARG A 250 -18.04 10.86 4.48
N HIS A 251 -18.37 9.71 5.08
CA HIS A 251 -18.78 9.64 6.49
C HIS A 251 -17.61 9.53 7.47
N ASN A 252 -16.42 9.23 6.97
CA ASN A 252 -15.24 8.95 7.77
C ASN A 252 -14.01 9.73 7.23
N PRO A 253 -14.03 11.07 7.27
CA PRO A 253 -12.98 11.90 6.69
C PRO A 253 -11.60 11.68 7.32
N ASP A 254 -11.56 11.18 8.56
CA ASP A 254 -10.32 10.88 9.30
C ASP A 254 -9.74 9.49 8.99
N LEU A 255 -10.46 8.65 8.22
CA LEU A 255 -10.01 7.33 7.82
C LEU A 255 -9.51 7.35 6.38
N ASP A 256 -8.43 6.60 6.13
CA ASP A 256 -7.92 6.35 4.77
C ASP A 256 -8.74 5.22 4.12
N VAL A 257 -9.57 5.56 3.14
CA VAL A 257 -10.42 4.60 2.41
C VAL A 257 -9.68 4.11 1.17
N TRP A 258 -9.40 2.82 1.12
CA TRP A 258 -8.70 2.14 0.04
C TRP A 258 -9.65 1.24 -0.73
N TYR A 259 -9.89 1.56 -1.99
CA TYR A 259 -10.56 0.66 -2.92
C TYR A 259 -9.53 -0.02 -3.81
N LEU A 260 -9.29 -1.31 -3.56
CA LEU A 260 -8.21 -2.07 -4.19
C LEU A 260 -8.74 -3.02 -5.26
N PHE A 261 -8.05 -3.06 -6.40
CA PHE A 261 -8.41 -3.82 -7.59
C PHE A 261 -7.38 -4.90 -7.90
N THR A 262 -7.80 -6.02 -8.48
CA THR A 262 -6.87 -6.93 -9.17
C THR A 262 -6.64 -6.56 -10.64
N SER A 263 -7.47 -5.67 -11.19
CA SER A 263 -7.24 -5.02 -12.48
C SER A 263 -6.13 -3.97 -12.38
N LEU A 264 -5.38 -3.77 -13.47
CA LEU A 264 -4.38 -2.70 -13.58
C LEU A 264 -5.01 -1.34 -13.89
N THR A 265 -6.25 -1.34 -14.37
CA THR A 265 -6.99 -0.15 -14.76
C THR A 265 -8.41 -0.15 -14.20
N ALA A 266 -8.99 1.04 -14.10
CA ALA A 266 -10.42 1.25 -13.84
C ALA A 266 -10.98 2.24 -14.87
N ASP A 267 -12.17 1.96 -15.39
CA ASP A 267 -12.88 2.81 -16.33
C ASP A 267 -13.24 4.13 -15.65
N ASP A 268 -12.97 5.21 -16.38
CA ASP A 268 -13.41 6.56 -16.04
C ASP A 268 -14.01 7.27 -17.25
N SER A 269 -14.62 6.50 -18.18
CA SER A 269 -15.28 7.02 -19.38
C SER A 269 -16.39 8.03 -19.07
N ASP A 270 -16.96 7.96 -17.88
CA ASP A 270 -17.95 8.89 -17.40
C ASP A 270 -17.41 9.89 -16.37
N ASN A 271 -16.11 9.94 -16.12
CA ASN A 271 -15.44 10.87 -15.21
C ASN A 271 -15.88 10.73 -13.73
N LEU A 272 -16.52 9.62 -13.33
CA LEU A 272 -16.89 9.39 -11.93
C LEU A 272 -15.67 9.24 -11.02
N LEU A 273 -14.71 8.39 -11.40
CA LEU A 273 -13.53 8.10 -10.59
C LEU A 273 -12.71 9.37 -10.38
N THR A 274 -12.46 10.15 -11.44
CA THR A 274 -11.77 11.44 -11.33
C THR A 274 -12.49 12.39 -10.35
N LEU A 275 -13.82 12.45 -10.38
CA LEU A 275 -14.58 13.30 -9.46
C LEU A 275 -14.51 12.83 -8.02
N LEU A 276 -14.63 11.52 -7.78
CA LEU A 276 -14.54 10.96 -6.44
C LEU A 276 -13.16 11.23 -5.83
N LEU A 277 -12.07 11.02 -6.59
CA LEU A 277 -10.71 11.29 -6.13
C LEU A 277 -10.45 12.78 -5.88
N HIS A 278 -11.04 13.67 -6.68
CA HIS A 278 -10.95 15.11 -6.45
C HIS A 278 -11.73 15.55 -5.21
N GLN A 279 -12.92 14.99 -4.99
CA GLN A 279 -13.81 15.39 -3.90
C GLN A 279 -13.42 14.80 -2.54
N TYR A 280 -12.86 13.59 -2.52
CA TYR A 280 -12.54 12.87 -1.29
C TYR A 280 -11.05 12.58 -1.21
N SER A 281 -10.29 13.48 -0.58
CA SER A 281 -8.83 13.34 -0.41
C SER A 281 -8.40 12.09 0.38
N ASN A 282 -9.32 11.53 1.17
CA ASN A 282 -9.12 10.31 1.93
C ASN A 282 -9.48 9.02 1.16
N LEU A 283 -10.01 9.14 -0.07
CA LEU A 283 -10.24 8.00 -0.96
C LEU A 283 -9.01 7.72 -1.83
N LYS A 284 -8.55 6.47 -1.82
CA LYS A 284 -7.39 5.99 -2.57
C LYS A 284 -7.78 4.76 -3.37
N VAL A 285 -7.41 4.74 -4.65
CA VAL A 285 -7.68 3.62 -5.54
C VAL A 285 -6.36 3.05 -6.03
N ALA A 286 -6.18 1.73 -5.93
CA ALA A 286 -4.92 1.08 -6.26
C ALA A 286 -5.12 -0.35 -6.77
N THR A 287 -4.12 -0.89 -7.47
CA THR A 287 -4.09 -2.28 -7.90
C THR A 287 -3.21 -3.14 -6.98
N VAL A 288 -3.62 -4.39 -6.72
CA VAL A 288 -2.92 -5.33 -5.84
C VAL A 288 -2.08 -6.29 -6.67
N ASP A 289 -0.79 -6.38 -6.35
CA ASP A 289 0.07 -7.45 -6.85
C ASP A 289 -0.08 -8.69 -5.97
N LEU A 290 -0.75 -9.72 -6.49
CA LEU A 290 -1.01 -10.95 -5.74
C LEU A 290 0.27 -11.71 -5.39
N ASP A 291 1.33 -11.65 -6.20
CA ASP A 291 2.57 -12.34 -5.83
C ASP A 291 3.25 -11.66 -4.64
N LYS A 292 3.06 -10.35 -4.47
CA LYS A 292 3.64 -9.61 -3.34
C LYS A 292 2.82 -9.73 -2.08
N ILE A 293 1.51 -9.55 -2.15
CA ILE A 293 0.69 -9.54 -0.95
C ILE A 293 0.63 -10.92 -0.28
N PHE A 294 0.74 -12.01 -1.05
CA PHE A 294 0.77 -13.36 -0.51
C PHE A 294 2.16 -13.80 -0.01
N HIS A 295 3.23 -13.12 -0.39
CA HIS A 295 4.60 -13.53 -0.06
C HIS A 295 4.86 -13.54 1.45
N ASP A 296 5.54 -14.59 1.94
CA ASP A 296 5.87 -14.80 3.35
C ASP A 296 4.63 -14.81 4.28
N THR A 297 3.51 -15.32 3.78
CA THR A 297 2.28 -15.51 4.57
C THR A 297 1.87 -16.99 4.61
N PRO A 298 1.07 -17.42 5.61
CA PRO A 298 0.54 -18.79 5.64
C PRO A 298 -0.33 -19.14 4.42
N LEU A 299 -0.81 -18.14 3.68
CA LEU A 299 -1.60 -18.33 2.47
C LEU A 299 -0.75 -18.49 1.20
N GLU A 300 0.57 -18.28 1.24
CA GLU A 300 1.41 -18.25 0.04
C GLU A 300 1.37 -19.57 -0.73
N SER A 301 1.58 -20.69 -0.04
CA SER A 301 1.56 -22.03 -0.65
C SER A 301 0.17 -22.39 -1.16
N PHE A 302 -0.88 -22.00 -0.41
CA PHE A 302 -2.27 -22.20 -0.82
C PHE A 302 -2.61 -21.39 -2.08
N PHE A 303 -2.20 -20.12 -2.16
CA PHE A 303 -2.38 -19.26 -3.35
C PHE A 303 -1.66 -19.81 -4.58
N LYS A 304 -0.43 -20.32 -4.42
CA LYS A 304 0.33 -20.95 -5.52
C LYS A 304 -0.23 -22.32 -5.93
N SER A 305 -1.09 -22.92 -5.12
CA SER A 305 -1.76 -24.18 -5.45
C SER A 305 -2.89 -23.99 -6.47
N ASN A 306 -3.40 -25.10 -7.01
CA ASN A 306 -4.59 -25.09 -7.86
C ASN A 306 -5.90 -25.31 -7.07
N ILE A 307 -5.82 -25.50 -5.75
CA ILE A 307 -6.96 -25.95 -4.92
C ILE A 307 -8.07 -24.89 -4.89
N TRP A 308 -7.73 -23.63 -4.61
CA TRP A 308 -8.69 -22.52 -4.49
C TRP A 308 -9.30 -22.07 -5.82
N ARG A 309 -8.69 -22.48 -6.93
CA ARG A 309 -9.06 -22.11 -8.30
C ARG A 309 -9.53 -23.29 -9.15
N GLY A 310 -9.87 -24.40 -8.49
CA GLY A 310 -10.39 -25.61 -9.11
C GLY A 310 -11.83 -25.43 -9.64
N PRO A 311 -12.34 -26.40 -10.42
CA PRO A 311 -13.66 -26.32 -11.05
C PRO A 311 -14.81 -26.21 -10.04
N ASP A 312 -14.68 -26.82 -8.86
CA ASP A 312 -15.71 -26.85 -7.81
C ASP A 312 -15.58 -25.70 -6.80
N THR A 313 -15.04 -24.56 -7.24
CA THR A 313 -14.76 -23.42 -6.35
C THR A 313 -15.39 -22.13 -6.88
N TRP A 314 -15.32 -21.07 -6.07
CA TRP A 314 -15.66 -19.70 -6.45
C TRP A 314 -14.39 -18.84 -6.39
N PRO A 315 -13.48 -18.92 -7.38
CA PRO A 315 -12.11 -18.42 -7.24
C PRO A 315 -12.02 -16.94 -6.87
N VAL A 316 -12.86 -16.09 -7.48
CA VAL A 316 -12.94 -14.65 -7.17
C VAL A 316 -13.31 -14.43 -5.70
N GLN A 317 -14.29 -15.16 -5.19
CA GLN A 317 -14.71 -15.04 -3.80
C GLN A 317 -13.65 -15.59 -2.84
N VAL A 318 -13.04 -16.73 -3.15
CA VAL A 318 -11.97 -17.29 -2.32
C VAL A 318 -10.78 -16.32 -2.27
N LEU A 319 -10.43 -15.70 -3.39
CA LEU A 319 -9.40 -14.66 -3.44
C LEU A 319 -9.78 -13.43 -2.60
N SER A 320 -11.02 -12.94 -2.71
CA SER A 320 -11.53 -11.85 -1.86
C SER A 320 -11.47 -12.20 -0.37
N ASN A 321 -11.79 -13.44 0.00
CA ASN A 321 -11.72 -13.93 1.37
C ASN A 321 -10.28 -14.02 1.91
N MET A 322 -9.31 -14.34 1.06
CA MET A 322 -7.89 -14.30 1.43
C MET A 322 -7.39 -12.86 1.58
N LEU A 323 -7.71 -12.00 0.60
CA LEU A 323 -7.22 -10.62 0.55
C LEU A 323 -7.77 -9.76 1.69
N ARG A 324 -9.04 -9.94 2.09
CA ARG A 324 -9.63 -9.20 3.23
C ARG A 324 -8.89 -9.44 4.54
N VAL A 325 -8.31 -10.64 4.71
CA VAL A 325 -7.50 -10.98 5.88
C VAL A 325 -6.09 -10.41 5.73
N LEU A 326 -5.51 -10.50 4.53
CA LEU A 326 -4.15 -10.02 4.26
C LEU A 326 -4.00 -8.51 4.41
N VAL A 327 -4.94 -7.72 3.88
CA VAL A 327 -4.87 -6.24 4.02
C VAL A 327 -4.89 -5.82 5.49
N LEU A 328 -5.73 -6.48 6.31
CA LEU A 328 -5.76 -6.26 7.75
C LEU A 328 -4.50 -6.78 8.45
N TRP A 329 -3.94 -7.90 8.00
CA TRP A 329 -2.71 -8.46 8.56
C TRP A 329 -1.53 -7.48 8.41
N TYR A 330 -1.38 -6.88 7.24
CA TYR A 330 -0.28 -5.96 6.97
C TYR A 330 -0.49 -4.59 7.61
N TRP A 331 -1.69 -4.01 7.48
CA TRP A 331 -1.91 -2.59 7.76
C TRP A 331 -2.86 -2.31 8.90
N GLY A 332 -3.68 -3.27 9.33
CA GLY A 332 -4.70 -3.05 10.35
C GLY A 332 -5.87 -2.20 9.84
N GLY A 333 -6.81 -1.87 10.72
CA GLY A 333 -8.00 -1.09 10.41
C GLY A 333 -9.22 -1.96 10.14
N VAL A 334 -9.98 -1.64 9.10
CA VAL A 334 -11.29 -2.21 8.79
C VAL A 334 -11.33 -2.73 7.36
N TYR A 335 -11.97 -3.88 7.17
CA TYR A 335 -12.37 -4.39 5.87
C TYR A 335 -13.90 -4.34 5.76
N THR A 336 -14.39 -4.02 4.56
CA THR A 336 -15.82 -4.09 4.23
C THR A 336 -16.05 -4.50 2.76
N ASP A 337 -17.13 -5.23 2.49
CA ASP A 337 -17.50 -5.63 1.12
C ASP A 337 -17.97 -4.39 0.29
N THR A 338 -17.84 -4.46 -1.05
CA THR A 338 -18.20 -3.35 -1.97
C THR A 338 -19.70 -3.13 -2.13
N ASP A 339 -20.52 -3.91 -1.44
CA ASP A 339 -21.99 -3.83 -1.43
C ASP A 339 -22.52 -3.36 -0.08
N ALA A 340 -21.68 -2.68 0.69
CA ALA A 340 -21.95 -2.29 2.04
C ALA A 340 -21.74 -0.77 2.21
N ILE A 341 -22.84 -0.05 2.35
CA ILE A 341 -22.85 1.42 2.45
C ILE A 341 -22.64 1.82 3.91
N SER A 342 -21.65 2.69 4.15
CA SER A 342 -21.48 3.35 5.45
C SER A 342 -22.55 4.40 5.65
N VAL A 343 -23.35 4.26 6.71
CA VAL A 343 -24.48 5.14 7.02
C VAL A 343 -24.25 5.96 8.29
N LYS A 344 -23.10 5.78 8.93
CA LYS A 344 -22.68 6.45 10.16
C LYS A 344 -21.15 6.47 10.25
N THR A 345 -20.61 7.49 10.91
CA THR A 345 -19.18 7.56 11.24
C THR A 345 -18.83 6.38 12.14
N LEU A 346 -17.72 5.73 11.80
CA LEU A 346 -17.26 4.55 12.50
C LEU A 346 -16.56 4.96 13.80
N ASP A 347 -17.19 4.65 14.93
CA ASP A 347 -16.65 4.79 16.29
C ASP A 347 -16.47 3.41 16.96
N VAL A 348 -16.39 2.36 16.14
CA VAL A 348 -16.26 0.96 16.56
C VAL A 348 -14.82 0.70 17.04
N PRO A 349 -14.62 0.02 18.19
CA PRO A 349 -13.28 -0.32 18.65
C PRO A 349 -12.61 -1.28 17.69
N ILE A 350 -11.30 -1.13 17.54
CA ILE A 350 -10.47 -2.06 16.77
C ILE A 350 -10.47 -3.43 17.46
N ASN A 351 -10.31 -4.49 16.66
CA ASN A 351 -10.57 -5.87 17.04
C ASN A 351 -12.06 -6.10 17.26
N ALA A 352 -12.83 -5.90 16.20
CA ALA A 352 -14.26 -6.13 16.18
C ALA A 352 -14.70 -6.98 15.00
N VAL A 353 -15.71 -7.80 15.24
CA VAL A 353 -16.39 -8.61 14.23
C VAL A 353 -17.90 -8.49 14.43
N SER A 354 -18.68 -8.84 13.41
CA SER A 354 -20.14 -8.81 13.50
C SER A 354 -20.76 -10.15 13.14
N LEU A 355 -21.89 -10.45 13.77
CA LEU A 355 -22.70 -11.59 13.40
C LEU A 355 -23.33 -11.38 12.01
N GLU A 356 -23.45 -12.48 11.27
CA GLU A 356 -24.27 -12.59 10.06
C GLU A 356 -25.67 -13.06 10.41
N VAL A 357 -25.74 -14.09 11.25
CA VAL A 357 -26.95 -14.69 11.83
C VAL A 357 -26.60 -15.21 13.22
N LYS A 358 -27.56 -15.76 13.95
CA LYS A 358 -27.29 -16.41 15.25
C LYS A 358 -26.18 -17.45 15.09
N GLY A 359 -25.15 -17.36 15.93
CA GLY A 359 -24.06 -18.34 15.95
C GLY A 359 -23.03 -18.25 14.82
N SER A 360 -23.22 -17.36 13.83
CA SER A 360 -22.35 -17.22 12.66
C SER A 360 -21.82 -15.80 12.55
N ILE A 361 -20.51 -15.65 12.45
CA ILE A 361 -19.82 -14.37 12.26
C ILE A 361 -19.68 -14.13 10.75
N ASN A 362 -20.06 -12.94 10.30
CA ASN A 362 -19.87 -12.54 8.91
C ASN A 362 -18.39 -12.28 8.63
N ASN A 363 -18.03 -12.24 7.36
CA ASN A 363 -16.71 -11.76 6.94
C ASN A 363 -16.81 -10.52 6.05
N ALA A 364 -18.00 -9.91 5.94
CA ALA A 364 -18.28 -8.69 5.19
C ALA A 364 -17.92 -7.41 5.98
N PHE A 365 -17.66 -7.55 7.28
CA PHE A 365 -17.04 -6.55 8.13
C PHE A 365 -16.04 -7.23 9.07
N LEU A 366 -14.79 -6.77 9.05
CA LEU A 366 -13.73 -7.22 9.97
C LEU A 366 -12.93 -6.00 10.40
N SER A 367 -12.65 -5.86 11.69
CA SER A 367 -11.78 -4.81 12.22
C SER A 367 -10.70 -5.42 13.09
N PHE A 368 -9.44 -5.18 12.80
CA PHE A 368 -8.33 -5.74 13.54
C PHE A 368 -7.10 -4.84 13.47
N THR A 369 -6.29 -4.86 14.53
CA THR A 369 -4.95 -4.28 14.49
C THR A 369 -4.05 -5.05 13.51
N ALA A 370 -3.07 -4.37 12.93
CA ALA A 370 -2.04 -5.03 12.12
C ALA A 370 -1.37 -6.18 12.91
N HIS A 371 -1.07 -7.28 12.23
CA HIS A 371 -0.51 -8.51 12.81
C HIS A 371 -1.30 -9.12 13.98
N ASN A 372 -2.60 -8.89 14.07
CA ASN A 372 -3.40 -9.55 15.10
C ASN A 372 -3.29 -11.09 14.99
N PRO A 373 -3.00 -11.84 16.08
CA PRO A 373 -2.87 -13.29 16.04
C PRO A 373 -4.08 -14.06 15.49
N ILE A 374 -5.28 -13.47 15.56
CA ILE A 374 -6.50 -14.07 15.00
C ILE A 374 -6.43 -14.11 13.49
N LEU A 375 -5.92 -13.04 12.85
CA LEU A 375 -5.72 -13.00 11.40
C LEU A 375 -4.74 -14.10 10.95
N LEU A 376 -3.68 -14.34 11.73
CA LEU A 376 -2.76 -15.46 11.48
C LEU A 376 -3.49 -16.80 11.54
N LYS A 377 -4.29 -17.04 12.60
CA LYS A 377 -5.09 -18.26 12.75
C LYS A 377 -6.11 -18.43 11.61
N ILE A 378 -6.73 -17.35 11.14
CA ILE A 378 -7.63 -17.36 9.98
C ILE A 378 -6.88 -17.77 8.71
N MET A 379 -5.71 -17.18 8.43
CA MET A 379 -4.89 -17.52 7.27
C MET A 379 -4.47 -18.99 7.28
N GLU A 380 -3.99 -19.48 8.43
CA GLU A 380 -3.63 -20.90 8.59
C GLU A 380 -4.83 -21.82 8.41
N ASP A 381 -5.99 -21.46 8.97
CA ASP A 381 -7.19 -22.27 8.88
C ASP A 381 -7.72 -22.34 7.43
N ILE A 382 -7.71 -21.23 6.68
CA ILE A 382 -8.01 -21.24 5.24
C ILE A 382 -7.07 -22.22 4.54
N SER A 383 -5.75 -22.11 4.76
CA SER A 383 -4.78 -22.97 4.07
C SER A 383 -4.92 -24.46 4.41
N LYS A 384 -5.30 -24.81 5.64
CA LYS A 384 -5.34 -26.20 6.13
C LYS A 384 -6.71 -26.86 5.92
N ASN A 385 -7.79 -26.10 6.07
CA ASN A 385 -9.15 -26.63 6.20
C ASN A 385 -10.09 -26.22 5.05
N PHE A 386 -9.57 -25.57 4.00
CA PHE A 386 -10.37 -25.26 2.82
C PHE A 386 -10.96 -26.53 2.21
N LYS A 387 -12.26 -26.49 1.96
CA LYS A 387 -13.01 -27.58 1.31
C LYS A 387 -13.54 -27.06 -0.02
N PRO A 388 -13.05 -27.57 -1.17
CA PRO A 388 -13.71 -27.38 -2.44
C PRO A 388 -15.19 -27.77 -2.33
N SER A 389 -16.06 -27.14 -3.13
CA SER A 389 -17.53 -27.31 -3.10
C SER A 389 -18.27 -26.76 -1.87
N VAL A 390 -17.58 -26.36 -0.80
CA VAL A 390 -18.23 -25.72 0.37
C VAL A 390 -18.07 -24.21 0.29
N TRP A 391 -19.12 -23.51 -0.13
CA TRP A 391 -19.11 -22.06 -0.38
C TRP A 391 -18.46 -21.20 0.72
N ALA A 392 -18.80 -21.47 1.99
CA ALA A 392 -18.29 -20.68 3.11
C ALA A 392 -16.93 -21.15 3.67
N SER A 393 -16.25 -22.13 3.05
CA SER A 393 -15.04 -22.78 3.61
C SER A 393 -13.80 -21.91 3.65
N SER A 394 -13.79 -20.75 2.99
CA SER A 394 -12.78 -19.69 3.10
C SER A 394 -13.28 -18.40 3.74
N GLY A 395 -14.58 -18.31 4.05
CA GLY A 395 -15.24 -17.08 4.47
C GLY A 395 -15.87 -17.19 5.87
N PRO A 396 -17.19 -16.95 6.04
CA PRO A 396 -17.84 -16.90 7.35
C PRO A 396 -17.60 -18.13 8.26
N LYS A 397 -17.52 -19.34 7.69
CA LYS A 397 -17.25 -20.56 8.49
C LYS A 397 -15.85 -20.59 9.09
N VAL A 398 -14.87 -19.97 8.43
CA VAL A 398 -13.49 -19.86 8.97
C VAL A 398 -13.49 -18.89 10.14
N ILE A 399 -14.03 -17.69 9.94
CA ILE A 399 -14.07 -16.65 10.99
C ILE A 399 -14.82 -17.19 12.20
N THR A 400 -15.98 -17.81 11.98
CA THR A 400 -16.78 -18.42 13.05
C THR A 400 -16.00 -19.50 13.80
N ARG A 401 -15.31 -20.42 13.11
CA ARG A 401 -14.54 -21.49 13.74
C ARG A 401 -13.38 -20.96 14.57
N VAL A 402 -12.60 -20.01 14.02
CA VAL A 402 -11.49 -19.38 14.76
C VAL A 402 -12.04 -18.66 15.99
N MET A 403 -13.09 -17.87 15.85
CA MET A 403 -13.67 -17.12 16.96
C MET A 403 -14.28 -18.01 18.04
N ARG A 404 -14.95 -19.12 17.70
CA ARG A 404 -15.42 -20.10 18.68
C ARG A 404 -14.28 -20.66 19.53
N ASN A 405 -13.17 -21.00 18.87
CA ASN A 405 -11.96 -21.48 19.55
C ASN A 405 -11.35 -20.40 20.46
N GLU A 406 -11.27 -19.15 20.00
CA GLU A 406 -10.73 -18.04 20.81
C GLU A 406 -11.63 -17.70 22.00
N CYS A 407 -12.94 -17.72 21.83
CA CYS A 407 -13.90 -17.36 22.87
C CYS A 407 -14.12 -18.47 23.91
N LYS A 408 -13.56 -19.68 23.68
CA LYS A 408 -13.68 -20.88 24.55
C LYS A 408 -15.11 -21.18 25.02
N ASN A 409 -16.11 -20.77 24.25
CA ASN A 409 -17.51 -20.92 24.63
C ASN A 409 -18.42 -20.83 23.40
N ASP A 410 -18.85 -21.98 22.90
CA ASP A 410 -19.77 -22.09 21.75
C ASP A 410 -21.11 -21.39 22.00
N SER A 411 -21.58 -21.34 23.25
CA SER A 411 -22.88 -20.74 23.59
C SER A 411 -22.88 -19.20 23.54
N LYS A 412 -21.70 -18.55 23.66
CA LYS A 412 -21.63 -17.07 23.68
C LYS A 412 -22.06 -16.44 22.36
N LEU A 413 -21.76 -17.05 21.21
CA LEU A 413 -22.14 -16.49 19.90
C LEU A 413 -23.64 -16.61 19.61
N GLU A 414 -24.29 -17.62 20.16
CA GLU A 414 -25.73 -17.86 19.98
C GLU A 414 -26.59 -16.86 20.77
N MET A 415 -26.06 -16.30 21.86
CA MET A 415 -26.80 -15.46 22.81
C MET A 415 -26.71 -13.95 22.55
N ILE A 416 -25.98 -13.51 21.51
CA ILE A 416 -25.79 -12.08 21.21
C ILE A 416 -27.00 -11.54 20.46
N HIS A 417 -27.93 -10.92 21.18
CA HIS A 417 -29.12 -10.27 20.59
C HIS A 417 -29.27 -8.79 20.99
N GLY A 418 -28.49 -8.32 21.96
CA GLY A 418 -28.60 -6.97 22.55
C GLY A 418 -27.41 -6.06 22.23
N ASN A 419 -26.60 -5.76 23.24
CA ASN A 419 -25.43 -4.91 23.10
C ASN A 419 -24.19 -5.71 22.64
N PRO A 420 -23.18 -5.06 22.03
CA PRO A 420 -21.92 -5.69 21.71
C PRO A 420 -21.33 -6.43 22.92
N GLN A 421 -20.77 -7.60 22.67
CA GLN A 421 -20.20 -8.47 23.71
C GLN A 421 -18.70 -8.60 23.55
N SER A 422 -17.97 -8.61 24.66
CA SER A 422 -16.53 -8.84 24.64
C SER A 422 -16.19 -10.34 24.67
N CYS A 423 -15.28 -10.74 23.79
CA CYS A 423 -14.60 -12.02 23.77
C CYS A 423 -13.09 -11.78 23.79
N ASN A 424 -12.46 -11.95 24.96
CA ASN A 424 -11.08 -11.56 25.19
C ASN A 424 -10.86 -10.09 24.81
N ASN A 425 -10.01 -9.82 23.81
CA ASN A 425 -9.74 -8.48 23.29
C ASN A 425 -10.52 -8.19 22.00
N ILE A 426 -11.61 -8.91 21.74
CA ILE A 426 -12.41 -8.82 20.53
C ILE A 426 -13.83 -8.42 20.89
N THR A 427 -14.37 -7.41 20.22
CA THR A 427 -15.77 -7.01 20.38
C THR A 427 -16.63 -7.67 19.30
N ILE A 428 -17.68 -8.37 19.72
CA ILE A 428 -18.62 -9.04 18.82
C ILE A 428 -19.92 -8.26 18.77
N TYR A 429 -20.22 -7.74 17.58
CA TYR A 429 -21.40 -6.93 17.33
C TYR A 429 -22.60 -7.80 16.89
N PRO A 430 -23.80 -7.52 17.39
CA PRO A 430 -25.03 -8.09 16.85
C PRO A 430 -25.30 -7.64 15.42
N ILE A 431 -26.08 -8.45 14.70
CA ILE A 431 -26.40 -8.26 13.27
C ILE A 431 -26.92 -6.84 12.93
N ARG A 432 -27.72 -6.22 13.82
CA ARG A 432 -28.34 -4.89 13.59
C ARG A 432 -27.35 -3.75 13.30
N PHE A 433 -26.09 -3.90 13.70
CA PHE A 433 -25.08 -2.86 13.53
C PHE A 433 -24.47 -2.85 12.12
N PHE A 434 -24.47 -3.99 11.41
CA PHE A 434 -23.76 -4.13 10.12
C PHE A 434 -24.57 -4.83 9.02
N SER A 435 -25.46 -5.76 9.39
CA SER A 435 -26.32 -6.51 8.45
C SER A 435 -27.79 -6.47 8.89
N PRO A 436 -28.37 -5.29 9.13
CA PRO A 436 -29.66 -5.12 9.81
C PRO A 436 -30.85 -5.90 9.22
N ILE A 437 -30.85 -6.18 7.90
CA ILE A 437 -31.77 -7.12 7.27
C ILE A 437 -30.98 -8.33 6.76
N ASP A 438 -31.44 -9.50 7.20
CA ASP A 438 -30.88 -10.82 6.85
C ASP A 438 -30.89 -11.08 5.35
N TYR A 439 -29.88 -11.81 4.87
CA TYR A 439 -29.70 -12.11 3.44
C TYR A 439 -30.88 -12.86 2.81
N THR A 440 -31.72 -13.56 3.58
CA THR A 440 -32.94 -14.22 3.08
C THR A 440 -34.02 -13.23 2.67
N LYS A 441 -33.96 -12.00 3.19
CA LYS A 441 -34.87 -10.90 2.91
C LYS A 441 -34.22 -9.80 2.06
N PHE A 442 -33.18 -10.12 1.30
CA PHE A 442 -32.42 -9.13 0.54
C PHE A 442 -33.28 -8.30 -0.43
N GLN A 443 -34.42 -8.82 -0.91
CA GLN A 443 -35.35 -8.09 -1.77
C GLN A 443 -35.96 -6.87 -1.08
N ASP A 444 -36.11 -6.89 0.24
CA ASP A 444 -36.68 -5.78 1.01
C ASP A 444 -35.86 -4.50 0.84
N TYR A 445 -34.54 -4.62 0.58
CA TYR A 445 -33.68 -3.47 0.32
C TYR A 445 -34.02 -2.72 -0.97
N PHE A 446 -34.64 -3.38 -1.94
CA PHE A 446 -34.91 -2.87 -3.29
C PHE A 446 -36.40 -2.66 -3.55
N ALA A 447 -37.27 -3.10 -2.65
CA ALA A 447 -38.71 -2.92 -2.78
C ALA A 447 -39.11 -1.44 -2.60
N LYS A 448 -39.99 -0.98 -3.51
CA LYS A 448 -40.48 0.41 -3.54
C LYS A 448 -41.15 0.78 -2.21
N GLY A 449 -40.79 1.94 -1.65
CA GLY A 449 -41.38 2.47 -0.42
C GLY A 449 -40.81 1.91 0.89
N ASN A 450 -39.98 0.86 0.87
CA ASN A 450 -39.41 0.29 2.09
C ASN A 450 -38.40 1.22 2.80
N GLY A 451 -37.89 2.23 2.11
CA GLY A 451 -36.96 3.22 2.64
C GLY A 451 -37.62 4.39 3.38
N LYS A 452 -38.95 4.49 3.45
CA LYS A 452 -39.65 5.64 4.06
C LYS A 452 -39.24 5.93 5.51
N ASN A 453 -38.96 4.88 6.28
CA ASN A 453 -38.55 4.98 7.69
C ASN A 453 -37.04 4.76 7.91
N PHE A 454 -36.22 4.91 6.86
CA PHE A 454 -34.79 4.58 6.87
C PHE A 454 -34.04 5.08 8.12
N LYS A 455 -34.28 6.34 8.52
CA LYS A 455 -33.59 6.93 9.67
C LYS A 455 -33.87 6.18 10.98
N ASN A 456 -35.09 5.70 11.17
CA ASN A 456 -35.49 4.97 12.37
C ASN A 456 -35.02 3.52 12.29
N ASP A 457 -35.20 2.88 11.14
CA ASP A 457 -34.90 1.46 10.94
C ASP A 457 -33.40 1.17 11.03
N PHE A 458 -32.56 2.12 10.60
CA PHE A 458 -31.09 1.98 10.55
C PHE A 458 -30.35 2.91 11.52
N ASN A 459 -31.02 3.50 12.52
CA ASN A 459 -30.42 4.46 13.45
C ASN A 459 -29.18 3.90 14.19
N SER A 460 -29.23 2.62 14.57
CA SER A 460 -28.13 1.94 15.26
C SER A 460 -27.07 1.36 14.32
N SER A 461 -27.28 1.38 13.01
CA SER A 461 -26.42 0.71 12.05
C SER A 461 -25.23 1.59 11.67
N TYR A 462 -24.04 1.02 11.60
CA TYR A 462 -22.88 1.65 10.96
C TYR A 462 -22.89 1.45 9.45
N LEU A 463 -23.45 0.31 9.05
CA LEU A 463 -23.36 -0.20 7.70
C LEU A 463 -24.68 -0.89 7.33
N VAL A 464 -25.05 -0.75 6.06
CA VAL A 464 -26.17 -1.48 5.45
C VAL A 464 -25.59 -2.35 4.33
N HIS A 465 -25.64 -3.66 4.53
CA HIS A 465 -25.11 -4.66 3.60
C HIS A 465 -26.19 -5.14 2.62
N PHE A 466 -25.97 -4.95 1.32
CA PHE A 466 -26.97 -5.15 0.27
C PHE A 466 -26.86 -6.48 -0.48
N TRP A 467 -25.95 -7.37 -0.10
CA TRP A 467 -25.88 -8.76 -0.56
C TRP A 467 -25.77 -8.92 -2.09
N ASN A 468 -24.79 -8.29 -2.73
CA ASN A 468 -24.60 -8.24 -4.19
C ASN A 468 -24.60 -9.60 -4.87
N ASN A 469 -24.12 -10.65 -4.21
CA ASN A 469 -24.21 -12.01 -4.78
C ASN A 469 -25.67 -12.41 -5.10
N LYS A 470 -26.64 -11.94 -4.30
CA LYS A 470 -28.08 -12.13 -4.52
C LYS A 470 -28.74 -10.96 -5.25
N SER A 471 -28.37 -9.73 -4.93
CA SER A 471 -29.06 -8.53 -5.42
C SER A 471 -28.57 -7.99 -6.76
N LYS A 472 -27.45 -8.49 -7.32
CA LYS A 472 -26.82 -7.89 -8.52
C LYS A 472 -27.70 -7.82 -9.77
N LYS A 473 -28.79 -8.59 -9.81
CA LYS A 473 -29.77 -8.60 -10.92
C LYS A 473 -31.01 -7.74 -10.64
N LEU A 474 -31.13 -7.17 -9.44
CA LEU A 474 -32.25 -6.33 -9.09
C LEU A 474 -31.95 -4.90 -9.56
N PRO A 475 -32.79 -4.31 -10.43
CA PRO A 475 -32.64 -2.94 -10.81
C PRO A 475 -32.93 -2.05 -9.60
N VAL A 476 -32.31 -0.87 -9.58
CA VAL A 476 -32.66 0.18 -8.64
C VAL A 476 -33.46 1.20 -9.44
N SER A 477 -34.67 1.52 -9.03
CA SER A 477 -35.42 2.61 -9.64
C SER A 477 -35.15 3.90 -8.89
N GLN A 478 -34.81 4.96 -9.61
CA GLN A 478 -34.75 6.32 -9.06
C GLN A 478 -36.11 6.71 -8.47
N ASP A 479 -36.10 7.44 -7.35
CA ASP A 479 -37.29 7.90 -6.63
C ASP A 479 -38.25 6.75 -6.26
N SER A 480 -37.71 5.55 -6.08
CA SER A 480 -38.48 4.40 -5.63
C SER A 480 -38.76 4.44 -4.14
N GLU A 481 -38.03 5.27 -3.38
CA GLU A 481 -38.03 5.24 -1.92
C GLU A 481 -37.73 3.82 -1.39
N SER A 482 -36.99 3.01 -2.15
CA SER A 482 -36.44 1.76 -1.63
C SER A 482 -35.30 2.05 -0.65
N ILE A 483 -34.93 1.08 0.19
CA ILE A 483 -33.87 1.28 1.19
C ILE A 483 -32.54 1.60 0.48
N TYR A 484 -32.22 0.90 -0.61
CA TYR A 484 -31.02 1.18 -1.39
C TYR A 484 -31.07 2.58 -2.02
N ASP A 485 -32.20 2.97 -2.62
CA ASP A 485 -32.37 4.29 -3.24
C ASP A 485 -32.16 5.41 -2.20
N VAL A 486 -32.82 5.33 -1.05
CA VAL A 486 -32.64 6.30 0.05
C VAL A 486 -31.21 6.31 0.58
N ALA A 487 -30.57 5.15 0.73
CA ALA A 487 -29.18 5.08 1.17
C ALA A 487 -28.24 5.74 0.16
N ALA A 488 -28.39 5.41 -1.13
CA ALA A 488 -27.50 5.88 -2.17
C ALA A 488 -27.64 7.41 -2.36
N GLN A 489 -28.87 7.94 -2.38
CA GLN A 489 -29.13 9.40 -2.43
C GLN A 489 -28.42 10.15 -1.30
N LYS A 490 -28.47 9.59 -0.07
CA LYS A 490 -28.02 10.27 1.13
C LYS A 490 -26.53 10.12 1.41
N TYR A 491 -25.96 8.95 1.11
CA TYR A 491 -24.62 8.58 1.55
C TYR A 491 -23.59 8.53 0.42
N CYS A 492 -24.00 8.41 -0.85
CA CYS A 492 -23.10 8.47 -2.01
C CYS A 492 -23.63 9.41 -3.11
N PRO A 493 -23.87 10.70 -2.80
CA PRO A 493 -24.58 11.62 -3.69
C PRO A 493 -23.90 11.86 -5.04
N VAL A 494 -22.56 11.82 -5.12
CA VAL A 494 -21.82 12.03 -6.38
C VAL A 494 -22.05 10.86 -7.32
N THR A 495 -21.89 9.64 -6.80
CA THR A 495 -22.12 8.41 -7.53
C THR A 495 -23.59 8.27 -7.93
N TYR A 496 -24.51 8.61 -7.03
CA TYR A 496 -25.95 8.62 -7.30
C TYR A 496 -26.30 9.55 -8.47
N GLN A 497 -25.83 10.80 -8.42
CA GLN A 497 -26.07 11.78 -9.49
C GLN A 497 -25.44 11.35 -10.83
N ARG A 498 -24.26 10.72 -10.81
CA ARG A 498 -23.64 10.21 -12.04
C ARG A 498 -24.45 9.07 -12.65
N ALA A 499 -24.93 8.16 -11.80
CA ALA A 499 -25.76 7.04 -12.25
C ALA A 499 -27.09 7.52 -12.88
N THR A 500 -27.70 8.61 -12.40
CA THR A 500 -29.02 9.05 -12.89
C THR A 500 -28.92 9.64 -14.29
N LEU A 501 -27.83 10.37 -14.56
CA LEU A 501 -27.61 11.05 -15.84
C LEU A 501 -27.44 10.11 -17.03
N ARG A 502 -27.05 8.85 -16.81
CA ARG A 502 -26.82 7.89 -17.90
C ARG A 502 -28.08 7.11 -18.30
N SER A 503 -29.24 7.38 -17.70
CA SER A 503 -30.50 6.61 -17.85
C SER A 503 -30.36 5.10 -17.57
N ASN A 504 -29.17 4.67 -17.14
CA ASN A 504 -28.77 3.30 -16.86
C ASN A 504 -28.62 3.16 -15.36
N TYR A 505 -29.75 3.23 -14.66
CA TYR A 505 -29.81 2.91 -13.25
C TYR A 505 -29.77 1.38 -13.07
N TYR A 506 -28.55 0.86 -12.82
CA TYR A 506 -28.16 -0.49 -12.38
C TYR A 506 -28.71 -1.74 -13.04
#